data_AF-A0A1R4GLQ3-F1
#
_entry.id   AF-A0A1R4GLQ3-F1
#
_cell.length_a   1.000
_cell.length_b   1.000
_cell.length_c   1.000
_cell.angle_alpha   90.00
_cell.angle_beta   90.00
_cell.angle_gamma   90.00
#
_symmetry.space_group_name_H-M   'P 1'
#
loop_
_entity.id
_entity.type
_entity.pdbx_description
1 polymer ?
#
loop_
_entity_poly.entity_id
_entity_poly.type
_entity_poly.pdbx_seq_one_letter_code
_entity_poly.pdbx_strand_id
1 'polypeptide(L)'
;MNSHSKPNSSQLNNQENNLDTSANNTVKITVMRYRPDEDDRPWPETFEIEWSYDMSILDALGVIKDNLRPELAYRWSCRMEVCGSCGMVVNGEPKLACSTFVRDYVIDFLPSLNRGDSYS
;
A
#
# COMPACT_ATOMS: atom_id res chain seq x y z
N MET A 1 -42.47 50.74 21.14
CA MET A 1 -41.48 49.67 21.36
C MET A 1 -42.22 48.35 21.36
N ASN A 2 -42.06 47.54 20.32
CA ASN A 2 -42.15 46.09 20.38
C ASN A 2 -41.39 45.57 19.15
N SER A 3 -40.21 45.05 19.46
CA SER A 3 -39.23 44.43 18.59
C SER A 3 -39.60 42.98 18.28
N HIS A 4 -38.87 42.42 17.30
CA HIS A 4 -38.78 41.01 16.91
C HIS A 4 -39.74 40.65 15.76
N SER A 5 -39.39 40.90 14.51
CA SER A 5 -38.29 40.34 13.68
C SER A 5 -38.54 38.90 13.25
N LYS A 6 -38.67 38.76 11.93
CA LYS A 6 -38.94 37.56 11.10
C LYS A 6 -37.93 36.42 11.34
N PRO A 7 -38.30 35.17 11.00
CA PRO A 7 -37.39 34.04 11.05
C PRO A 7 -36.38 34.13 9.91
N ASN A 8 -35.10 33.90 10.19
CA ASN A 8 -34.08 33.70 9.15
C ASN A 8 -33.42 32.35 9.34
N SER A 9 -33.67 31.51 8.35
CA SER A 9 -32.81 30.45 7.83
C SER A 9 -31.33 30.59 8.16
N SER A 10 -30.84 29.64 8.95
CA SER A 10 -29.54 29.01 8.75
C SER A 10 -29.45 27.91 9.79
N GLN A 11 -30.04 26.77 9.45
CA GLN A 11 -29.65 25.53 10.07
C GLN A 11 -28.15 25.36 9.79
N LEU A 12 -27.32 25.55 10.81
CA LEU A 12 -25.95 25.04 10.81
C LEU A 12 -26.05 23.53 11.01
N ASN A 13 -26.21 22.86 9.88
CA ASN A 13 -25.98 21.45 9.66
C ASN A 13 -24.50 21.13 9.95
N ASN A 14 -24.22 20.83 11.22
CA ASN A 14 -23.11 20.00 11.63
C ASN A 14 -23.36 18.57 11.12
N GLN A 15 -22.99 18.32 9.86
CA GLN A 15 -22.77 16.96 9.38
C GLN A 15 -21.27 16.73 9.42
N GLU A 16 -20.83 16.20 10.56
CA GLU A 16 -19.58 15.48 10.68
C GLU A 16 -19.54 14.42 9.57
N ASN A 17 -18.59 14.56 8.64
CA ASN A 17 -18.36 13.63 7.55
C ASN A 17 -17.80 12.32 8.11
N ASN A 18 -18.68 11.50 8.69
CA ASN A 18 -18.49 10.07 8.88
C ASN A 18 -18.66 9.41 7.51
N LEU A 19 -17.58 9.32 6.73
CA LEU A 19 -17.48 8.25 5.74
C LEU A 19 -16.98 7.00 6.47
N ASP A 20 -17.98 6.27 6.93
CA ASP A 20 -17.97 4.90 7.41
C ASP A 20 -17.24 3.97 6.43
N THR A 21 -16.03 3.55 6.83
CA THR A 21 -15.51 2.18 6.90
C THR A 21 -15.46 1.28 5.66
N SER A 22 -14.21 0.98 5.29
CA SER A 22 -13.68 -0.33 4.86
C SER A 22 -14.37 -1.08 3.71
N ALA A 23 -14.05 -0.67 2.48
CA ALA A 23 -13.57 -1.69 1.55
C ALA A 23 -12.13 -2.01 1.98
N ASN A 24 -11.94 -3.09 2.75
CA ASN A 24 -10.60 -3.56 3.10
C ASN A 24 -9.92 -4.03 1.81
N ASN A 25 -9.17 -3.14 1.17
CA ASN A 25 -8.32 -3.47 0.04
C ASN A 25 -7.16 -4.29 0.60
N THR A 26 -7.32 -5.61 0.66
CA THR A 26 -6.24 -6.52 1.04
C THR A 26 -5.49 -7.01 -0.19
N VAL A 27 -4.21 -7.30 -0.01
CA VAL A 27 -3.34 -7.90 -1.02
C VAL A 27 -2.54 -9.02 -0.37
N LYS A 28 -2.31 -10.09 -1.14
CA LYS A 28 -1.43 -11.18 -0.75
C LYS A 28 -0.03 -10.93 -1.29
N ILE A 29 0.94 -10.86 -0.39
CA ILE A 29 2.35 -10.67 -0.71
C ILE A 29 3.09 -11.94 -0.32
N THR A 30 3.74 -12.58 -1.28
CA THR A 30 4.59 -13.75 -1.04
C THR A 30 6.05 -13.31 -1.05
N VAL A 31 6.74 -13.56 0.06
CA VAL A 31 8.15 -13.21 0.24
C VAL A 31 8.96 -14.49 0.34
N MET A 32 10.03 -14.58 -0.46
CA MET A 32 11.00 -15.67 -0.34
C MET A 32 11.89 -15.43 0.88
N ARG A 33 11.87 -16.37 1.81
CA ARG A 33 12.62 -16.33 3.07
C ARG A 33 13.73 -17.37 3.09
N TYR A 34 14.79 -17.05 3.82
CA TYR A 34 15.92 -17.94 4.02
C TYR A 34 16.68 -17.56 5.30
N ARG A 35 16.89 -18.53 6.19
CA ARG A 35 17.78 -18.44 7.34
C ARG A 35 18.95 -19.41 7.15
N PRO A 36 20.18 -18.93 6.93
CA PRO A 36 21.34 -19.78 6.63
C PRO A 36 21.64 -20.87 7.68
N ASP A 37 21.31 -20.63 8.94
CA ASP A 37 21.61 -21.55 10.05
C ASP A 37 20.48 -22.55 10.33
N GLU A 38 19.29 -22.35 9.77
CA GLU A 38 18.07 -23.11 10.10
C GLU A 38 17.40 -23.77 8.90
N ASP A 39 17.52 -23.18 7.70
CA ASP A 39 16.76 -23.59 6.52
C ASP A 39 17.68 -24.25 5.48
N ASP A 40 17.32 -25.46 5.02
CA ASP A 40 18.07 -26.15 3.94
C ASP A 40 17.96 -25.45 2.57
N ARG A 41 16.88 -24.68 2.37
CA ARG A 41 16.59 -23.97 1.11
C ARG A 41 15.65 -22.78 1.33
N PRO A 42 15.66 -21.77 0.43
CA PRO A 42 14.68 -20.69 0.47
C PRO A 42 13.25 -21.21 0.34
N TRP A 43 12.31 -20.59 1.07
CA TRP A 43 10.91 -20.98 1.11
C TRP A 43 9.98 -19.76 1.02
N PRO A 44 8.80 -19.90 0.39
CA PRO A 44 7.84 -18.80 0.29
C PRO A 44 7.03 -18.67 1.59
N GLU A 45 6.88 -17.44 2.10
CA GLU A 45 5.91 -17.08 3.13
C GLU A 45 4.91 -16.06 2.57
N THR A 46 3.62 -16.28 2.80
CA THR A 46 2.56 -15.39 2.29
C THR A 46 1.94 -14.59 3.43
N PHE A 47 1.80 -13.29 3.20
CA PHE A 47 1.17 -12.34 4.11
C PHE A 47 -0.02 -11.68 3.44
N GLU A 48 -1.07 -11.44 4.20
CA GLU A 48 -2.20 -10.63 3.77
C GLU A 48 -2.16 -9.31 4.52
N ILE A 49 -2.07 -8.21 3.77
CA ILE A 49 -2.00 -6.86 4.32
C ILE A 49 -3.03 -5.96 3.66
N GLU A 50 -3.49 -4.95 4.38
CA GLU A 50 -4.20 -3.82 3.79
C GLU A 50 -3.24 -3.00 2.93
N TRP A 51 -3.70 -2.54 1.76
CA TRP A 51 -2.91 -1.74 0.83
C TRP A 51 -3.65 -0.49 0.37
N SER A 52 -2.88 0.54 -0.01
CA SER A 52 -3.37 1.80 -0.56
C SER A 52 -2.71 2.08 -1.92
N TYR A 53 -3.32 2.96 -2.72
CA TYR A 53 -2.86 3.25 -4.09
C TYR A 53 -1.39 3.72 -4.16
N ASP A 54 -0.94 4.47 -3.17
CA ASP A 54 0.42 5.03 -3.10
C ASP A 54 1.42 4.12 -2.38
N MET A 55 1.01 2.93 -1.96
CA MET A 55 1.87 1.98 -1.26
C MET A 55 2.93 1.41 -2.22
N SER A 56 4.19 1.68 -1.93
CA SER A 56 5.30 1.01 -2.60
C SER A 56 5.49 -0.42 -2.06
N ILE A 57 6.20 -1.27 -2.81
CA ILE A 57 6.61 -2.60 -2.32
C ILE A 57 7.47 -2.45 -1.05
N LEU A 58 8.31 -1.40 -0.96
CA LEU A 58 9.07 -1.12 0.25
C LEU A 58 8.17 -0.81 1.44
N ASP A 59 7.11 -0.02 1.26
CA ASP A 59 6.16 0.28 2.35
C ASP A 59 5.40 -0.97 2.79
N ALA A 60 4.99 -1.80 1.84
CA ALA A 60 4.35 -3.09 2.12
C ALA A 60 5.25 -4.02 2.95
N LEU A 61 6.54 -4.10 2.63
CA LEU A 61 7.53 -4.85 3.44
C LEU A 61 7.71 -4.24 4.84
N GLY A 62 7.57 -2.91 4.97
CA GLY A 62 7.50 -2.20 6.25
C GLY A 62 6.32 -2.69 7.09
N VAL A 63 5.10 -2.65 6.52
CA VAL A 63 3.87 -3.11 7.19
C VAL A 63 3.99 -4.57 7.65
N ILE A 64 4.52 -5.46 6.78
CA ILE A 64 4.74 -6.86 7.13
C ILE A 64 5.72 -6.96 8.29
N LYS A 65 6.85 -6.25 8.24
CA LYS A 65 7.87 -6.31 9.28
C LYS A 65 7.35 -5.80 10.62
N ASP A 66 6.65 -4.67 10.62
CA ASP A 66 6.24 -4.00 11.85
C ASP A 66 5.08 -4.73 12.54
N ASN A 67 4.15 -5.32 11.76
CA ASN A 67 2.90 -5.86 12.30
C ASN A 67 2.80 -7.39 12.28
N LEU A 68 3.47 -8.07 11.33
CA LEU A 68 3.26 -9.50 11.09
C LEU A 68 4.51 -10.35 11.34
N ARG A 69 5.70 -9.88 10.92
CA ARG A 69 6.98 -10.61 10.98
C ARG A 69 8.18 -9.70 11.26
N PRO A 70 8.43 -9.36 12.53
CA PRO A 70 9.58 -8.52 12.93
C PRO A 70 10.94 -9.07 12.51
N GLU A 71 11.08 -10.38 12.30
CA GLU A 71 12.32 -11.03 11.87
C GLU A 71 12.61 -10.87 10.36
N LEU A 72 11.67 -10.31 9.58
CA LEU A 72 11.87 -10.10 8.15
C LEU A 72 13.04 -9.13 7.90
N ALA A 73 14.01 -9.55 7.09
CA ALA A 73 15.18 -8.77 6.74
C ALA A 73 15.17 -8.37 5.25
N TYR A 74 15.36 -7.08 4.97
CA TYR A 74 15.52 -6.51 3.64
C TYR A 74 16.38 -5.24 3.72
N ARG A 75 16.95 -4.81 2.58
CA ARG A 75 17.77 -3.60 2.50
C ARG A 75 16.94 -2.43 2.00
N TRP A 76 17.15 -1.26 2.61
CA TRP A 76 16.54 -0.01 2.20
C TRP A 76 17.33 1.20 2.74
N SER A 77 17.14 2.38 2.15
CA SER A 77 17.74 3.62 2.64
C SER A 77 17.01 4.86 2.10
N CYS A 78 17.31 5.33 0.88
CA CYS A 78 16.92 6.68 0.43
C CYS A 78 15.42 6.87 0.10
N ARG A 79 14.70 5.78 -0.22
CA ARG A 79 13.28 5.81 -0.66
C ARG A 79 12.97 6.69 -1.89
N MET A 80 13.98 7.06 -2.67
CA MET A 80 13.85 7.96 -3.82
C MET A 80 14.73 7.52 -5.01
N GLU A 81 14.96 6.22 -5.15
CA GLU A 81 15.71 5.57 -6.25
C GLU A 81 17.21 5.90 -6.37
N VAL A 82 17.72 6.88 -5.64
CA VAL A 82 19.12 7.35 -5.78
C VAL A 82 20.15 6.32 -5.31
N CYS A 83 19.90 5.59 -4.22
CA CYS A 83 20.93 4.74 -3.60
C CYS A 83 20.97 3.29 -4.11
N GLY A 84 19.95 2.83 -4.82
CA GLY A 84 19.84 1.43 -5.28
C GLY A 84 19.75 0.34 -4.19
N SER A 85 19.69 0.70 -2.91
CA SER A 85 19.73 -0.30 -1.82
C SER A 85 18.46 -1.16 -1.70
N CYS A 86 17.34 -0.68 -2.24
CA CYS A 86 16.03 -1.33 -2.22
C CYS A 86 15.81 -2.30 -3.40
N GLY A 87 16.88 -2.70 -4.10
CA GLY A 87 16.81 -3.61 -5.26
C GLY A 87 16.43 -5.04 -4.89
N MET A 88 15.41 -5.60 -5.55
CA MET A 88 14.98 -6.99 -5.39
C MET A 88 14.24 -7.50 -6.64
N VAL A 89 13.96 -8.81 -6.69
CA VAL A 89 13.14 -9.40 -7.75
C VAL A 89 11.67 -9.36 -7.32
N VAL A 90 10.84 -8.68 -8.10
CA VAL A 90 9.38 -8.61 -7.91
C VAL A 90 8.72 -9.28 -9.10
N ASN A 91 7.96 -10.36 -8.86
CA ASN A 91 7.30 -11.16 -9.89
C ASN A 91 8.20 -11.54 -11.08
N GLY A 92 9.45 -11.89 -10.80
CA GLY A 92 10.43 -12.35 -11.80
C GLY A 92 11.27 -11.24 -12.44
N GLU A 93 10.95 -9.96 -12.20
CA GLU A 93 11.71 -8.84 -12.75
C GLU A 93 12.55 -8.12 -11.68
N PRO A 94 13.80 -7.74 -11.97
CA PRO A 94 14.58 -6.91 -11.07
C PRO A 94 13.99 -5.49 -11.02
N LYS A 95 13.65 -5.02 -9.81
CA LYS A 95 13.04 -3.72 -9.56
C LYS A 95 13.64 -3.06 -8.32
N LEU A 96 13.43 -1.75 -8.21
CA LEU A 96 13.65 -1.01 -6.96
C LEU A 96 12.34 -0.98 -6.17
N ALA A 97 12.31 -1.64 -5.02
CA ALA A 97 11.09 -1.76 -4.21
C ALA A 97 10.50 -0.41 -3.77
N CYS A 98 11.35 0.61 -3.66
CA CYS A 98 10.98 1.96 -3.25
C CYS A 98 10.30 2.81 -4.33
N SER A 99 10.25 2.34 -5.58
CA SER A 99 9.53 2.99 -6.68
C SER A 99 8.62 2.05 -7.46
N THR A 100 8.47 0.83 -6.96
CA THR A 100 7.54 -0.18 -7.48
C THR A 100 6.31 -0.14 -6.61
N PHE A 101 5.11 -0.02 -7.19
CA PHE A 101 3.88 0.17 -6.42
C PHE A 101 3.00 -1.08 -6.41
N VAL A 102 2.29 -1.30 -5.30
CA VAL A 102 1.36 -2.42 -5.15
C VAL A 102 0.25 -2.36 -6.20
N ARG A 103 -0.23 -1.15 -6.54
CA ARG A 103 -1.27 -0.92 -7.57
C ARG A 103 -0.95 -1.57 -8.92
N ASP A 104 0.34 -1.68 -9.27
CA ASP A 104 0.76 -2.20 -10.56
C ASP A 104 0.52 -3.71 -10.68
N TYR A 105 0.27 -4.40 -9.56
CA TYR A 105 0.11 -5.86 -9.49
C TYR A 105 -1.28 -6.33 -9.04
N VAL A 106 -2.09 -5.43 -8.50
CA VAL A 106 -3.46 -5.74 -8.03
C VAL A 106 -4.54 -5.45 -9.09
N ILE A 107 -4.24 -4.59 -10.07
CA ILE A 107 -5.21 -4.12 -11.08
C ILE A 107 -5.40 -5.14 -12.22
N ASP A 108 -4.54 -6.15 -12.36
CA ASP A 108 -4.70 -7.20 -13.38
C ASP A 108 -5.96 -8.08 -13.18
N PHE A 109 -6.64 -7.96 -12.03
CA PHE A 109 -7.95 -8.58 -11.78
C PHE A 109 -9.16 -7.75 -12.22
N LEU A 110 -8.99 -6.57 -12.84
CA LEU A 110 -10.08 -5.81 -13.45
C LEU A 110 -10.08 -5.98 -14.98
N PRO A 111 -10.88 -6.91 -15.53
CA PRO A 111 -11.11 -6.98 -16.97
C PRO A 111 -12.05 -5.84 -17.38
N SER A 112 -11.59 -4.58 -17.44
CA SER A 112 -12.16 -3.49 -18.28
C SER A 112 -11.71 -2.06 -17.94
N LEU A 113 -10.47 -1.78 -17.55
CA LEU A 113 -9.96 -0.40 -17.62
C LEU A 113 -8.82 -0.33 -18.62
N ASN A 114 -9.17 0.19 -19.80
CA ASN A 114 -8.28 0.42 -20.93
C ASN A 114 -6.99 1.09 -20.47
N ARG A 115 -5.88 0.35 -20.54
CA ARG A 115 -4.52 0.83 -20.34
C ARG A 115 -4.14 1.65 -21.58
N GLY A 116 -4.67 2.86 -21.65
CA GLY A 116 -4.45 3.82 -22.71
C GLY A 116 -3.81 5.07 -22.13
N ASP A 117 -2.58 4.96 -21.63
CA ASP A 117 -1.71 6.11 -21.42
C ASP A 117 -0.27 5.69 -21.75
N SER A 118 0.17 6.17 -22.89
CA SER A 118 1.51 6.10 -23.42
C SER A 118 2.51 6.81 -22.49
N TYR A 119 3.60 6.12 -22.14
CA TYR A 119 4.84 6.78 -21.71
C TYR A 119 5.21 7.86 -22.76
N SER A 120 5.28 9.11 -22.31
CA SER A 120 5.96 10.20 -23.04
C SER A 120 7.45 10.14 -22.81
#